data_AF-A0A367JNZ9-F1
#
_entry.id   AF-A0A367JNZ9-F1
#
_cell.length_a   1.000
_cell.length_b   1.000
_cell.length_c   1.000
_cell.angle_alpha   90.00
_cell.angle_beta   90.00
_cell.angle_gamma   90.00
#
_symmetry.space_group_name_H-M   'P 1'
#
loop_
_entity.id
_entity.type
_entity.pdbx_description
1 polymer ?
#
loop_
_entity_poly.entity_id
_entity_poly.type
_entity_poly.pdbx_seq_one_letter_code
_entity_poly.pdbx_strand_id
1 'polypeptide(L)'
;MSTEEIPKKAVRALRTRIQVVKDHLEPLMARPLNETYSKLSMTEKYELQVLLSYTLNTLYYIYLRGNGSDPQKHVVLKELQRVQRYIQKLKEHQGKEQKRKVLVLYT
;
A
#
# COMPACT_ATOMS: atom_id res chain seq x y z
N MET A 1 10.65 -34.26 3.07
CA MET A 1 11.16 -32.92 3.43
C MET A 1 11.24 -32.86 4.94
N SER A 2 12.40 -32.59 5.54
CA SER A 2 12.55 -32.52 7.00
C SER A 2 11.83 -31.29 7.57
N THR A 3 11.31 -31.42 8.79
CA THR A 3 10.56 -30.37 9.52
C THR A 3 11.38 -29.09 9.73
N GLU A 4 12.71 -29.18 9.78
CA GLU A 4 13.62 -28.03 9.90
C GLU A 4 13.81 -27.19 8.61
N GLU A 5 13.47 -27.73 7.44
CA GLU A 5 13.63 -27.01 6.17
C GLU A 5 12.53 -25.95 5.95
N ILE A 6 11.34 -26.16 6.53
CA ILE A 6 10.19 -25.27 6.36
C ILE A 6 10.46 -23.88 6.97
N PRO A 7 10.95 -23.75 8.23
CA PRO A 7 11.28 -22.44 8.81
C PRO A 7 12.37 -21.71 8.03
N LYS A 8 13.43 -22.40 7.60
CA LYS A 8 14.53 -21.80 6.84
C LYS A 8 14.05 -21.21 5.51
N LYS A 9 13.20 -21.95 4.79
CA LYS A 9 12.59 -21.49 3.54
C LYS A 9 11.70 -20.26 3.78
N ALA A 10 10.87 -20.28 4.83
CA ALA A 10 9.99 -19.17 5.18
C ALA A 10 10.78 -17.89 5.51
N VAL A 11 11.86 -18.00 6.29
CA VAL A 11 12.74 -16.86 6.63
C VAL A 11 13.41 -16.28 5.38
N ARG A 12 13.93 -17.13 4.49
CA ARG A 12 14.52 -16.67 3.22
C ARG A 12 13.51 -15.92 2.36
N ALA A 13 12.30 -16.49 2.21
CA ALA A 13 11.23 -15.86 1.46
C ALA A 13 10.84 -14.50 2.05
N LEU A 14 10.69 -14.42 3.38
CA LEU A 14 10.37 -13.18 4.07
C LEU A 14 11.46 -12.10 3.85
N ARG A 15 12.74 -12.47 3.95
CA ARG A 15 13.85 -11.55 3.67
C ARG A 15 13.77 -10.98 2.26
N THR A 16 13.56 -11.83 1.26
CA THR A 16 13.42 -11.38 -0.14
C THR A 16 12.23 -10.44 -0.31
N ARG A 17 11.06 -10.76 0.29
CA ARG A 17 9.87 -9.91 0.17
C ARG A 17 10.04 -8.55 0.87
N ILE A 18 10.69 -8.52 2.02
CA ILE A 18 11.01 -7.25 2.71
C ILE A 18 11.97 -6.42 1.88
N GLN A 19 12.98 -7.04 1.24
CA GLN A 19 13.89 -6.30 0.36
C GLN A 19 13.14 -5.65 -0.79
N VAL A 20 12.24 -6.39 -1.46
CA VAL A 20 11.39 -5.84 -2.53
C VAL A 20 10.59 -4.62 -2.04
N VAL A 21 9.99 -4.68 -0.85
CA VAL A 21 9.25 -3.53 -0.29
C VAL A 21 10.17 -2.34 -0.04
N LYS A 22 11.38 -2.56 0.47
CA LYS A 22 12.37 -1.49 0.69
C LYS A 22 12.77 -0.84 -0.63
N ASP A 23 13.10 -1.63 -1.64
CA ASP A 23 13.55 -1.14 -2.95
C ASP A 23 12.50 -0.25 -3.62
N HIS A 24 11.20 -0.55 -3.43
CA HIS A 24 10.11 0.27 -3.98
C HIS A 24 9.86 1.56 -3.18
N LEU A 25 10.14 1.56 -1.88
CA LEU A 25 9.95 2.73 -1.01
C LEU A 25 11.14 3.68 -1.03
N GLU A 26 12.35 3.16 -1.27
CA GLU A 26 13.58 3.94 -1.25
C GLU A 26 13.55 5.18 -2.17
N PRO A 27 13.06 5.13 -3.43
CA PRO A 27 12.95 6.33 -4.25
C PRO A 27 12.02 7.40 -3.68
N LEU A 28 10.99 7.00 -2.92
CA LEU A 28 10.06 7.92 -2.25
C LEU A 28 10.66 8.53 -0.97
N MET A 29 11.65 7.86 -0.38
CA MET A 29 12.34 8.26 0.86
C MET A 29 13.70 8.92 0.61
N ALA A 30 14.25 8.82 -0.60
CA ALA A 30 15.56 9.37 -0.98
C ALA A 30 15.61 10.91 -0.94
N ARG A 31 14.46 11.57 -0.87
CA ARG A 31 14.31 13.02 -0.73
C ARG A 31 13.09 13.33 0.14
N PRO A 32 12.97 14.54 0.69
CA PRO A 32 11.77 14.97 1.39
C PRO A 32 10.50 14.70 0.57
N LEU A 33 9.51 14.02 1.16
CA LEU A 33 8.31 13.56 0.43
C LEU A 33 7.56 14.72 -0.23
N ASN A 34 7.61 15.92 0.33
CA ASN A 34 7.01 17.14 -0.22
C ASN A 34 7.59 17.52 -1.59
N GLU A 35 8.86 17.20 -1.88
CA GLU A 35 9.47 17.46 -3.18
C GLU A 35 8.97 16.52 -4.28
N THR A 36 8.70 15.26 -3.92
CA THR A 36 8.04 14.30 -4.82
C THR A 36 6.57 14.68 -4.97
N TYR A 37 5.90 14.95 -3.86
CA TYR A 37 4.49 15.30 -3.81
C TYR A 37 4.17 16.54 -4.66
N SER A 38 5.00 17.59 -4.63
CA SER A 38 4.75 18.82 -5.39
C SER A 38 4.73 18.62 -6.91
N LYS A 39 5.49 17.63 -7.42
CA LYS A 39 5.62 17.32 -8.86
C LYS A 39 4.49 16.46 -9.42
N LEU A 40 3.67 15.87 -8.55
CA LEU A 40 2.56 15.02 -8.93
C LEU A 40 1.32 15.83 -9.32
N SER A 41 0.56 15.31 -10.29
CA SER A 41 -0.80 15.77 -10.58
C SER A 41 -1.71 15.56 -9.36
N MET A 42 -2.88 16.21 -9.36
CA MET A 42 -3.81 16.08 -8.25
C MET A 42 -4.25 14.62 -8.00
N THR A 43 -4.49 13.86 -9.08
CA THR A 43 -4.88 12.46 -9.02
C THR A 43 -3.76 11.59 -8.42
N GLU A 44 -2.53 11.77 -8.88
CA GLU A 44 -1.36 11.03 -8.37
C GLU A 44 -1.07 11.36 -6.91
N LYS A 45 -1.29 12.62 -6.48
CA LYS A 45 -1.17 13.03 -5.07
C LYS A 45 -2.12 12.25 -4.17
N TYR A 46 -3.39 12.12 -4.57
CA TYR A 46 -4.37 11.35 -3.81
C TYR A 46 -4.02 9.86 -3.77
N GLU A 47 -3.59 9.31 -4.91
CA GLU A 47 -3.15 7.92 -5.00
C GLU A 47 -1.97 7.64 -4.08
N LEU A 48 -0.94 8.48 -4.13
CA LEU A 48 0.24 8.36 -3.26
C LEU A 48 -0.14 8.38 -1.77
N GLN A 49 -0.98 9.32 -1.33
CA GLN A 49 -1.38 9.41 0.07
C GLN A 49 -2.15 8.18 0.55
N VAL A 50 -3.07 7.68 -0.27
CA VAL A 50 -3.86 6.48 0.06
C VAL A 50 -2.97 5.24 0.10
N LEU A 51 -2.06 5.08 -0.87
CA LEU A 51 -1.14 3.94 -0.93
C LEU A 51 -0.11 3.95 0.20
N LEU A 52 0.44 5.12 0.57
CA LEU A 52 1.32 5.24 1.74
C LEU A 52 0.59 4.89 3.04
N SER A 53 -0.64 5.39 3.20
CA SER A 53 -1.48 5.04 4.35
C SER A 53 -1.77 3.54 4.40
N TYR A 54 -2.06 2.92 3.27
CA TYR A 54 -2.31 1.47 3.20
C TYR A 54 -1.07 0.66 3.55
N THR A 55 0.09 1.06 3.01
CA THR A 55 1.39 0.43 3.26
C THR A 55 1.73 0.44 4.75
N LEU A 56 1.66 1.61 5.41
CA LEU A 56 1.97 1.74 6.83
C LEU A 56 1.06 0.86 7.70
N ASN A 57 -0.25 0.92 7.49
CA ASN A 57 -1.20 0.11 8.26
C ASN A 57 -1.02 -1.40 8.02
N THR A 58 -0.70 -1.80 6.79
CA THR A 58 -0.45 -3.22 6.45
C THR A 58 0.82 -3.73 7.11
N LEU A 59 1.92 -2.97 7.06
CA LEU A 59 3.17 -3.33 7.71
C LEU A 59 3.00 -3.45 9.23
N TYR A 60 2.26 -2.54 9.84
CA TYR A 60 1.98 -2.58 11.26
C TYR A 60 1.05 -3.77 11.64
N TYR A 61 0.04 -4.07 10.82
CA TYR A 61 -0.78 -5.27 10.99
C TYR A 61 0.06 -6.56 10.96
N ILE A 62 1.01 -6.66 10.01
CA ILE A 62 1.92 -7.81 9.90
C ILE A 62 2.84 -7.90 11.13
N TYR A 63 3.35 -6.76 11.60
CA TYR A 63 4.16 -6.70 12.83
C TYR A 63 3.41 -7.24 14.05
N LEU A 64 2.15 -6.82 14.26
CA LEU A 64 1.33 -7.33 15.36
C LEU A 64 1.17 -8.86 15.30
N ARG A 65 0.87 -9.40 14.11
CA ARG A 65 0.78 -10.85 13.90
C ARG A 65 2.10 -11.56 14.21
N GLY A 66 3.23 -10.97 13.82
CA GLY A 66 4.56 -11.51 14.08
C GLY A 66 4.90 -11.60 15.57
N ASN A 67 4.38 -10.67 16.37
CA ASN A 67 4.57 -10.66 17.83
C ASN A 67 3.52 -11.49 18.59
N GLY A 68 2.68 -12.27 17.91
CA GLY A 68 1.62 -13.05 18.54
C GLY A 68 0.42 -12.23 19.02
N SER A 69 0.36 -10.92 18.70
CA SER A 69 -0.82 -10.10 18.96
C SER A 69 -1.89 -10.32 17.89
N ASP A 70 -3.15 -10.36 18.30
CA ASP A 70 -4.27 -10.46 17.36
C ASP A 70 -4.64 -9.06 16.82
N PRO A 71 -4.31 -8.74 15.55
CA PRO A 71 -4.61 -7.43 14.99
C PRO A 71 -6.11 -7.22 14.73
N GLN A 72 -6.96 -8.26 14.78
CA GLN A 72 -8.41 -8.08 14.66
C GLN A 72 -8.99 -7.33 15.87
N LYS A 73 -8.32 -7.45 17.02
CA LYS A 73 -8.67 -6.74 18.26
C LYS A 73 -7.98 -5.37 18.35
N HIS A 74 -7.13 -5.03 17.39
CA HIS A 74 -6.37 -3.79 17.38
C HIS A 74 -7.00 -2.73 16.46
N VAL A 75 -6.82 -1.45 16.80
CA VAL A 75 -7.38 -0.31 16.03
C VAL A 75 -6.90 -0.25 14.58
N VAL A 76 -5.77 -0.90 14.26
CA VAL A 76 -5.21 -0.97 12.89
C VAL A 76 -6.20 -1.59 11.89
N LEU A 77 -7.06 -2.52 12.33
CA LEU A 77 -8.07 -3.09 11.45
C LEU A 77 -9.06 -2.02 10.97
N LYS A 78 -9.48 -1.12 11.86
CA LYS A 78 -10.36 0.00 11.51
C LYS A 78 -9.67 0.96 10.56
N GLU A 79 -8.37 1.22 10.76
CA GLU A 79 -7.57 2.04 9.85
C GLU A 79 -7.43 1.39 8.46
N LEU A 80 -7.18 0.09 8.39
CA LEU A 80 -7.16 -0.64 7.11
C LEU A 80 -8.50 -0.55 6.37
N GLN A 81 -9.61 -0.78 7.08
CA GLN A 81 -10.95 -0.65 6.51
C GLN A 81 -11.22 0.78 6.04
N ARG A 82 -10.78 1.79 6.80
CA ARG A 82 -10.88 3.20 6.41
C ARG A 82 -10.12 3.45 5.11
N VAL A 83 -8.87 3.00 5.01
CA VAL A 83 -8.04 3.20 3.81
C VAL A 83 -8.59 2.44 2.59
N GLN A 84 -9.11 1.22 2.77
CA GLN A 84 -9.78 0.45 1.71
C GLN A 84 -10.96 1.21 1.09
N ARG A 85 -11.75 1.93 1.92
CA ARG A 85 -12.81 2.81 1.39
C ARG A 85 -12.27 3.93 0.52
N TYR A 86 -11.10 4.49 0.84
CA TYR A 86 -10.47 5.53 0.00
C TYR A 86 -9.90 4.97 -1.30
N ILE A 87 -9.36 3.74 -1.28
CA ILE A 87 -8.96 3.03 -2.52
C ILE A 87 -10.17 2.84 -3.43
N GLN A 88 -11.33 2.48 -2.88
CA GLN A 88 -12.56 2.33 -3.65
C GLN A 88 -13.01 3.66 -4.29
N LYS A 89 -12.97 4.76 -3.53
CA LYS A 89 -13.29 6.10 -4.05
C LYS A 89 -12.36 6.53 -5.19
N LEU A 90 -11.05 6.22 -5.07
CA LEU A 90 -10.08 6.49 -6.14
C LEU A 90 -10.43 5.74 -7.42
N LYS A 91 -10.74 4.44 -7.33
CA LYS A 91 -11.13 3.61 -8.48
C LYS A 91 -12.40 4.14 -9.16
N GLU A 92 -13.39 4.53 -8.37
CA GLU A 92 -14.62 5.12 -8.90
C GLU A 92 -14.37 6.44 -9.63
N HIS A 93 -13.48 7.28 -9.10
CA HIS A 93 -13.09 8.53 -9.74
C HIS A 93 -12.38 8.28 -11.07
N GLN A 94 -11.37 7.40 -11.09
CA GLN A 94 -10.63 7.01 -12.29
C GLN A 94 -11.58 6.42 -13.36
N GLY A 95 -12.51 5.55 -12.96
CA GLY A 95 -13.51 4.98 -13.87
C GLY A 95 -14.49 6.00 -14.44
N LYS A 96 -14.88 7.02 -13.66
CA LYS A 96 -15.72 8.13 -14.13
C LYS A 96 -14.97 9.05 -15.10
N GLU A 97 -13.70 9.34 -14.85
CA GLU A 97 -12.85 10.12 -15.77
C GLU A 97 -12.67 9.42 -17.11
N GLN A 98 -12.43 8.10 -17.10
CA GLN A 98 -12.32 7.30 -18.32
C GLN A 98 -13.58 7.42 -19.17
N LYS A 99 -14.76 7.26 -18.57
CA LYS A 99 -16.06 7.38 -19.25
C LYS A 99 -16.32 8.78 -19.80
N ARG A 100 -15.95 9.84 -19.06
CA ARG A 100 -16.07 11.23 -19.53
C ARG A 100 -15.16 11.51 -20.73
N LYS A 101 -13.90 11.05 -20.70
CA LYS A 101 -12.97 11.20 -21.84
C LYS A 101 -13.49 10.51 -23.09
N VAL A 102 -14.06 9.31 -22.95
CA VAL A 102 -14.70 8.58 -24.05
C VAL A 102 -15.86 9.40 -24.61
N LEU A 103 -16.76 9.91 -23.78
CA LEU A 103 -17.92 10.68 -24.24
C LEU A 103 -17.54 11.94 -25.02
N VAL A 104 -16.51 12.67 -24.59
CA VAL A 104 -16.03 13.90 -25.26
C VAL A 104 -15.34 13.63 -26.61
N LEU A 105 -14.81 12.42 -26.83
CA LEU A 105 -14.21 12.05 -28.13
C LEU A 105 -15.25 11.70 -29.20
N TYR A 106 -16.52 11.53 -28.82
CA TYR A 106 -17.63 11.19 -29.73
C TYR A 106 -18.63 12.33 -29.91
N THR A 107 -18.30 13.54 -29.44
CA THR A 107 -19.09 14.78 -29.59
C THR A 107 -18.25 15.85 -30.25
#